data_AF-A0A1B6KTB2-F1
#
_entry.id   AF-A0A1B6KTB2-F1
#
_cell.length_a   1.000
_cell.length_b   1.000
_cell.length_c   1.000
_cell.angle_alpha   90.00
_cell.angle_beta   90.00
_cell.angle_gamma   90.00
#
_symmetry.space_group_name_H-M   'P 1'
#
loop_
_entity.id
_entity.type
_entity.pdbx_description
1 polymer ?
#
loop_
_entity_poly.entity_id
_entity_poly.type
_entity_poly.pdbx_seq_one_letter_code
_entity_poly.pdbx_strand_id
1 'polypeptide(L)'
;MTPVWVLGSETHLTVLFSLEKQLVNAETPTEVARRVFKSFDPEGNNFISSDLLQDVLSMLNLVSDPEYVEIMKKKLDADNLGIILLSAFMDEFFPEETISVPDTFTLYHYNGLPRSCPNNKVVYQEGSAVLLECNMKCVLDSNPMLTCLQTKWPSIEVRWHSALTPSLN
;
A
#
# COMPACT_ATOMS: atom_id res chain seq x y z
N MET A 1 17.11 -2.89 4.36
CA MET A 1 17.56 -2.40 3.05
C MET A 1 16.78 -1.12 2.75
N THR A 2 17.39 -0.12 2.12
CA THR A 2 16.71 1.15 1.77
C THR A 2 15.97 0.95 0.46
N PRO A 3 14.69 1.36 0.35
CA PRO A 3 13.96 1.22 -0.90
C PRO A 3 14.49 2.17 -1.96
N VAL A 4 14.79 1.61 -3.14
CA VAL A 4 15.28 2.34 -4.31
C VAL A 4 14.45 1.94 -5.52
N TRP A 5 14.02 2.93 -6.29
CA TRP A 5 13.28 2.79 -7.53
C TRP A 5 14.03 3.49 -8.65
N VAL A 6 14.00 2.89 -9.84
CA VAL A 6 14.50 3.51 -11.06
C VAL A 6 13.29 4.03 -11.83
N LEU A 7 13.29 5.32 -12.13
CA LEU A 7 12.25 5.98 -12.90
C LEU A 7 12.82 6.37 -14.26
N GLY A 8 12.12 6.05 -15.34
CA GLY A 8 12.60 6.29 -16.69
C GLY A 8 11.59 7.04 -17.55
N SER A 9 12.12 7.89 -18.44
CA SER A 9 11.44 8.30 -19.66
C SER A 9 11.97 7.48 -20.85
N GLU A 10 11.52 7.80 -22.07
CA GLU A 10 12.06 7.18 -23.29
C GLU A 10 13.57 7.39 -23.46
N THR A 11 14.13 8.47 -22.91
CA THR A 11 15.50 8.91 -23.20
C THR A 11 16.43 8.91 -22.00
N HIS A 12 15.90 8.80 -20.78
CA HIS A 12 16.69 9.03 -19.58
C HIS A 12 16.20 8.22 -18.37
N LEU A 13 17.14 7.79 -17.53
CA LEU A 13 16.87 7.08 -16.28
C LEU A 13 17.29 7.94 -15.08
N THR A 14 16.44 7.96 -14.06
CA THR A 14 16.64 8.69 -12.81
C THR A 14 16.41 7.75 -11.62
N VAL A 15 16.96 8.12 -10.47
CA VAL A 15 16.85 7.32 -9.24
C VAL A 15 15.95 8.03 -8.25
N LEU A 16 15.00 7.28 -7.69
CA LEU A 16 14.17 7.69 -6.56
C LEU A 16 14.45 6.77 -5.38
N PHE A 17 14.56 7.31 -4.17
CA PHE A 17 14.66 6.48 -2.98
C PHE A 17 13.96 7.14 -1.78
N SER A 18 13.69 6.34 -0.76
CA SER A 18 13.23 6.81 0.55
C SER A 18 14.04 6.13 1.63
N LEU A 19 14.17 6.75 2.81
CA LEU A 19 14.75 6.09 3.97
C LEU A 19 13.75 5.17 4.68
N GLU A 20 12.46 5.28 4.33
CA GLU A 20 11.39 4.50 4.94
C GLU A 20 11.35 3.07 4.42
N LYS A 21 11.94 2.16 5.20
CA LYS A 21 12.05 0.73 4.87
C LYS A 21 10.70 0.05 4.67
N GLN A 22 9.66 0.55 5.34
CA GLN A 22 8.29 0.05 5.28
C GLN A 22 7.70 0.14 3.86
N LEU A 23 8.18 1.06 3.00
CA LEU A 23 7.69 1.24 1.62
C LEU A 23 7.96 0.06 0.66
N VAL A 24 8.81 -0.87 1.07
CA VAL A 24 9.13 -2.10 0.33
C VAL A 24 8.97 -3.35 1.19
N ASN A 25 8.33 -3.24 2.36
CA ASN A 25 8.02 -4.44 3.12
C ASN A 25 7.04 -5.31 2.33
N ALA A 26 7.18 -6.62 2.53
CA ALA A 26 6.22 -7.58 2.00
C ALA A 26 4.82 -7.24 2.54
N GLU A 27 3.77 -7.55 1.76
CA GLU A 27 2.39 -7.42 2.23
C GLU A 27 2.29 -8.00 3.64
N THR A 28 1.80 -7.19 4.57
CA THR A 28 1.55 -7.62 5.94
C THR A 28 0.50 -8.72 5.94
N PRO A 29 0.50 -9.61 6.94
CA PRO A 29 -0.55 -10.61 7.10
C PRO A 29 -1.95 -9.98 7.07
N THR A 30 -2.10 -8.77 7.61
CA THR A 30 -3.34 -7.98 7.61
C THR A 30 -3.78 -7.53 6.22
N GLU A 31 -2.85 -7.08 5.36
CA GLU A 31 -3.17 -6.72 3.97
C GLU A 31 -3.58 -7.94 3.15
N VAL A 32 -2.87 -9.05 3.31
CA VAL A 32 -3.23 -10.33 2.66
C VAL A 32 -4.59 -10.80 3.14
N ALA A 33 -4.87 -10.74 4.44
CA ALA A 33 -6.18 -11.03 5.04
C ALA A 33 -7.28 -10.19 4.42
N ARG A 34 -7.04 -8.89 4.22
CA ARG A 34 -8.07 -7.96 3.72
C ARG A 34 -8.37 -8.26 2.25
N ARG A 35 -7.33 -8.57 1.48
CA ARG A 35 -7.46 -8.94 0.07
C ARG A 35 -8.20 -10.27 -0.08
N VAL A 36 -7.83 -11.29 0.70
CA VAL A 36 -8.49 -12.59 0.67
C VAL A 36 -9.95 -12.43 1.06
N PHE A 37 -10.25 -11.78 2.19
CA PHE A 37 -11.63 -11.54 2.62
C PHE A 37 -12.45 -10.83 1.54
N LYS A 38 -11.91 -9.76 0.94
CA LYS A 38 -12.57 -9.04 -0.17
C LYS A 38 -12.77 -9.89 -1.43
N SER A 39 -11.98 -10.93 -1.65
CA SER A 39 -12.20 -11.86 -2.77
C SER A 39 -13.48 -12.70 -2.60
N PHE A 40 -13.97 -12.85 -1.36
CA PHE A 40 -15.24 -13.51 -1.02
C PHE A 40 -16.42 -12.53 -0.88
N ASP A 41 -16.17 -11.22 -1.01
CA ASP A 41 -17.17 -10.14 -1.00
C ASP A 41 -17.16 -9.44 -2.37
N PRO A 42 -17.76 -10.06 -3.41
CA PRO A 42 -17.77 -9.49 -4.76
C PRO A 42 -18.60 -8.20 -4.86
N GLU A 43 -19.50 -7.97 -3.90
CA GLU A 43 -20.33 -6.77 -3.85
C GLU A 43 -19.64 -5.59 -3.14
N GLY A 44 -18.55 -5.85 -2.40
CA GLY A 44 -17.78 -4.82 -1.70
C GLY A 44 -18.50 -4.24 -0.49
N ASN A 45 -19.41 -5.00 0.13
CA ASN A 45 -20.21 -4.56 1.27
C ASN A 45 -19.44 -4.64 2.62
N ASN A 46 -18.19 -5.10 2.60
CA ASN A 46 -17.34 -5.36 3.77
C ASN A 46 -17.88 -6.44 4.71
N PHE A 47 -18.62 -7.42 4.18
CA PHE A 47 -19.04 -8.60 4.92
C PHE A 47 -19.07 -9.83 4.01
N ILE A 48 -18.99 -11.02 4.61
CA ILE A 48 -19.17 -12.31 3.92
C ILE A 48 -20.24 -13.13 4.65
N SER A 49 -20.80 -14.13 3.98
CA SER A 49 -21.62 -15.14 4.64
C SER A 49 -20.80 -15.90 5.69
N SER A 50 -21.40 -16.20 6.84
CA SER A 50 -20.78 -17.01 7.89
C SER A 50 -20.26 -18.35 7.35
N ASP A 51 -20.94 -18.93 6.37
CA ASP A 51 -20.57 -20.23 5.77
C ASP A 51 -19.24 -20.20 5.03
N LEU A 52 -18.84 -19.03 4.51
CA LEU A 52 -17.58 -18.84 3.80
C LEU A 52 -16.37 -18.68 4.74
N LEU A 53 -16.59 -18.57 6.06
CA LEU A 53 -15.51 -18.36 7.02
C LEU A 53 -14.43 -19.44 6.92
N GLN A 54 -14.83 -20.70 6.73
CA GLN A 54 -13.89 -21.82 6.62
C GLN A 54 -12.95 -21.66 5.42
N ASP A 55 -13.50 -21.28 4.27
CA ASP A 55 -12.75 -21.08 3.04
C ASP A 55 -11.78 -19.89 3.16
N VAL A 56 -12.21 -18.81 3.81
CA VAL A 56 -11.36 -17.64 4.09
C VAL A 56 -10.18 -18.02 4.99
N LEU A 57 -10.44 -18.73 6.10
CA LEU A 57 -9.39 -19.18 7.01
C LEU A 57 -8.41 -20.14 6.34
N SER A 58 -8.92 -21.08 5.52
CA SER A 58 -8.08 -22.00 4.76
C SER A 58 -7.20 -21.26 3.74
N MET A 59 -7.73 -20.26 3.05
CA MET A 59 -6.96 -19.47 2.08
C MET A 59 -5.91 -18.59 2.75
N LEU A 60 -6.15 -18.16 3.99
CA LEU A 60 -5.19 -17.43 4.83
C LEU A 60 -4.20 -18.32 5.57
N ASN A 61 -4.26 -19.63 5.37
CA ASN A 61 -3.44 -20.60 6.08
C ASN A 61 -3.55 -20.47 7.61
N LEU A 62 -4.75 -20.12 8.08
CA LEU A 62 -5.15 -20.08 9.49
C LEU A 62 -5.81 -21.43 9.88
N VAL A 63 -6.07 -21.60 11.17
CA VAL A 63 -6.77 -22.80 11.67
C VAL A 63 -8.20 -22.82 11.11
N SER A 64 -8.51 -23.80 10.28
CA SER A 64 -9.79 -23.95 9.57
C SER A 64 -10.50 -25.28 9.90
N ASP A 65 -10.20 -25.86 11.06
CA ASP A 65 -10.87 -27.06 11.55
C ASP A 65 -12.36 -26.78 11.80
N PRO A 66 -13.29 -27.67 11.39
CA PRO A 66 -14.73 -27.42 11.51
C PRO A 66 -15.17 -27.01 12.93
N GLU A 67 -14.61 -27.65 13.95
CA GLU A 67 -14.90 -27.33 15.36
C GLU A 67 -14.45 -25.92 15.74
N TYR A 68 -13.26 -25.51 15.30
CA TYR A 68 -12.73 -24.16 15.54
C TYR A 68 -13.51 -23.09 14.76
N VAL A 69 -13.85 -23.38 13.51
CA VAL A 69 -14.64 -22.49 12.66
C VAL A 69 -16.01 -22.24 13.28
N GLU A 70 -16.69 -23.27 13.79
CA GLU A 70 -18.00 -23.09 14.46
C GLU A 70 -17.91 -22.25 15.74
N ILE A 71 -16.81 -22.35 16.49
CA ILE A 71 -16.54 -21.45 17.64
C ILE A 71 -16.36 -20.01 17.15
N MET A 72 -15.56 -19.81 16.09
CA MET A 72 -15.29 -18.48 15.55
C MET A 72 -16.51 -17.86 14.88
N LYS A 73 -17.35 -18.63 14.19
CA LYS A 73 -18.64 -18.17 13.68
C LYS A 73 -19.50 -17.61 14.80
N LYS A 74 -19.66 -18.33 15.91
CA LYS A 74 -20.45 -17.86 17.07
C LYS A 74 -19.86 -16.61 17.72
N LYS A 75 -18.55 -16.44 17.65
CA LYS A 75 -17.85 -15.28 18.21
C LYS A 75 -18.02 -14.04 17.30
N LEU A 76 -17.87 -14.22 15.99
CA LEU A 76 -17.92 -13.16 14.99
C LEU A 76 -19.34 -12.75 14.59
N ASP A 77 -20.28 -13.69 14.69
CA ASP A 77 -21.71 -13.53 14.42
C ASP A 77 -22.52 -13.83 15.69
N ALA A 78 -22.29 -13.06 16.75
CA ALA A 78 -22.97 -13.23 18.03
C ALA A 78 -24.49 -13.00 17.94
N ASP A 79 -24.92 -12.17 16.98
CA ASP A 79 -26.32 -11.84 16.72
C ASP A 79 -27.01 -12.87 15.78
N ASN A 80 -26.26 -13.86 15.29
CA ASN A 80 -26.73 -14.94 14.43
C ASN A 80 -27.43 -14.41 13.15
N LEU A 81 -26.84 -13.37 12.56
CA LEU A 81 -27.28 -12.69 11.35
C LEU A 81 -26.91 -13.49 10.08
N GLY A 82 -26.03 -14.49 10.20
CA GLY A 82 -25.50 -15.28 9.09
C GLY A 82 -24.41 -14.55 8.29
N ILE A 83 -23.85 -13.47 8.86
CA ILE A 83 -22.82 -12.65 8.21
C ILE A 83 -21.66 -12.36 9.16
N ILE A 84 -20.47 -12.21 8.59
CA ILE A 84 -19.26 -11.84 9.30
C ILE A 84 -18.75 -10.53 8.71
N LEU A 85 -18.57 -9.52 9.55
CA LEU A 85 -18.03 -8.22 9.16
C LEU A 85 -16.52 -8.28 8.99
N LEU A 86 -15.99 -7.59 7.99
CA LEU A 86 -14.55 -7.46 7.76
C LEU A 86 -13.85 -6.87 8.99
N SER A 87 -14.45 -5.86 9.64
CA SER A 87 -13.89 -5.25 10.86
C SER A 87 -13.77 -6.25 12.00
N ALA A 88 -14.84 -7.00 12.29
CA ALA A 88 -14.84 -8.01 13.35
C ALA A 88 -13.82 -9.12 13.08
N PHE A 89 -13.71 -9.57 11.82
CA PHE A 89 -12.72 -10.56 11.41
C PHE A 89 -11.29 -10.03 11.61
N MET A 90 -11.03 -8.78 11.22
CA MET A 90 -9.71 -8.17 11.38
C MET A 90 -9.32 -8.00 12.84
N ASP A 91 -10.23 -7.51 13.67
CA ASP A 91 -9.98 -7.32 15.10
C ASP A 91 -9.68 -8.65 15.81
N GLU A 92 -10.30 -9.74 15.38
CA GLU A 92 -10.14 -11.06 16.00
C GLU A 92 -8.83 -11.76 15.58
N PHE A 93 -8.50 -11.76 14.29
CA PHE A 93 -7.35 -12.51 13.77
C PHE A 93 -6.09 -11.66 13.57
N PHE A 94 -6.23 -10.34 13.46
CA PHE A 94 -5.15 -9.39 13.18
C PHE A 94 -5.26 -8.12 14.06
N PRO A 95 -5.30 -8.26 15.41
CA PRO A 95 -5.52 -7.14 16.33
C PRO A 95 -4.38 -6.11 16.35
N GLU A 96 -3.17 -6.53 15.97
CA GLU A 96 -2.04 -5.64 15.82
C GLU A 96 -2.03 -5.10 14.38
N GLU A 97 -2.72 -3.99 14.14
CA GLU A 97 -2.53 -3.20 12.92
C GLU A 97 -1.09 -2.66 12.92
N THR A 98 -0.16 -3.45 12.39
CA THR A 98 1.15 -2.94 12.01
C THR A 98 0.91 -2.06 10.78
N ILE A 99 0.81 -0.75 10.98
CA ILE A 99 0.77 0.26 9.91
C ILE A 99 1.90 -0.09 8.92
N SER A 100 1.53 -0.68 7.77
CA SER A 100 2.49 -1.33 6.86
C SER A 100 3.31 -0.31 6.09
N VAL A 101 2.76 0.89 5.92
CA VAL A 101 3.37 2.02 5.23
C VAL A 101 2.94 3.30 5.93
N PRO A 102 3.85 4.23 6.20
CA PRO A 102 3.48 5.51 6.79
C PRO A 102 2.66 6.33 5.79
N ASP A 103 1.63 7.01 6.29
CA ASP A 103 0.82 7.94 5.49
C ASP A 103 1.65 9.06 4.87
N THR A 104 2.79 9.37 5.49
CA THR A 104 3.74 10.38 5.01
C THR A 104 5.17 9.85 5.03
N PHE A 105 5.94 10.15 3.98
CA PHE A 105 7.34 9.76 3.92
C PHE A 105 8.16 10.74 3.08
N THR A 106 9.47 10.74 3.30
CA THR A 106 10.39 11.57 2.52
C THR A 106 10.88 10.80 1.29
N LEU A 107 10.88 11.48 0.15
CA LEU A 107 11.43 11.02 -1.12
C LEU A 107 12.65 11.84 -1.51
N TYR A 108 13.62 11.16 -2.10
CA TYR A 108 14.81 11.76 -2.68
C TYR A 108 14.91 11.36 -4.14
N HIS A 109 15.08 12.36 -5.01
CA HIS A 109 15.28 12.18 -6.44
C HIS A 109 16.69 12.58 -6.84
N TYR A 110 17.32 11.73 -7.66
CA TYR A 110 18.59 11.99 -8.31
C TYR A 110 18.43 11.82 -9.81
N ASN A 111 18.61 12.91 -10.56
CA ASN A 111 18.42 12.88 -12.00
C ASN A 111 19.64 12.34 -12.77
N GLY A 112 20.78 12.04 -12.15
CA GLY A 112 21.94 11.47 -12.87
C GLY A 112 22.65 12.38 -13.87
N LEU A 113 22.22 13.63 -14.03
CA LEU A 113 22.77 14.56 -15.02
C LEU A 113 23.91 15.40 -14.41
N PRO A 114 24.88 15.87 -15.21
CA PRO A 114 26.00 16.68 -14.72
C PRO A 114 25.57 17.90 -13.91
N ARG A 115 24.41 18.49 -14.25
CA ARG A 115 23.78 19.61 -13.52
C ARG A 115 23.46 19.30 -12.06
N SER A 116 23.24 18.02 -11.73
CA SER A 116 22.99 17.54 -10.36
C SER A 116 24.26 17.04 -9.65
N CYS A 117 25.43 17.23 -10.26
CA CYS A 117 26.72 16.93 -9.65
C CYS A 117 27.67 18.14 -9.64
N PRO A 118 27.27 19.33 -9.12
CA PRO A 118 28.17 20.46 -9.03
C PRO A 118 29.37 20.11 -8.15
N ASN A 119 30.58 20.38 -8.64
CA ASN A 119 31.85 20.12 -7.93
C ASN A 119 32.07 18.64 -7.53
N ASN A 120 31.66 17.68 -8.37
CA ASN A 120 31.75 16.23 -8.09
C ASN A 120 30.98 15.78 -6.83
N LYS A 121 30.00 16.55 -6.35
CA LYS A 121 29.13 16.16 -5.24
C LYS A 121 27.75 15.85 -5.77
N VAL A 122 27.24 14.67 -5.43
CA VAL A 122 25.87 14.27 -5.77
C VAL A 122 24.89 15.16 -5.02
N VAL A 123 23.95 15.76 -5.75
CA VAL A 123 22.86 16.57 -5.19
C VAL A 123 21.53 15.90 -5.48
N TYR A 124 20.74 15.73 -4.42
CA TYR A 124 19.41 15.16 -4.47
C TYR A 124 18.35 16.26 -4.34
N GLN A 125 17.19 16.06 -4.96
CA GLN A 125 16.00 16.84 -4.67
C GLN A 125 15.14 16.09 -3.65
N GLU A 126 14.76 16.77 -2.58
CA GLU A 126 13.94 16.21 -1.51
C GLU A 126 12.46 16.60 -1.70
N GLY A 127 11.56 15.66 -1.43
CA GLY A 127 10.12 15.90 -1.44
C GLY A 127 9.40 15.16 -0.32
N SER A 128 8.34 15.79 0.17
CA SER A 128 7.41 15.19 1.14
C SER A 128 6.28 14.49 0.38
N ALA A 129 6.16 13.18 0.56
CA ALA A 129 5.09 12.37 -0.01
C ALA A 129 4.00 12.08 1.01
N VAL A 130 2.75 12.00 0.55
CA VAL A 130 1.58 11.62 1.32
C VAL A 130 0.80 10.56 0.55
N LEU A 131 0.41 9.47 1.18
CA LEU A 131 -0.53 8.48 0.65
C LEU A 131 -1.93 8.80 1.14
N LEU A 132 -2.84 9.13 0.24
CA LEU A 132 -4.24 9.41 0.58
C LEU A 132 -5.05 8.10 0.56
N GLU A 133 -6.06 7.97 1.41
CA GLU A 133 -6.98 6.81 1.44
C GLU A 133 -7.97 6.77 0.26
N CYS A 134 -7.74 7.54 -0.81
CA CYS A 134 -8.74 7.74 -1.84
C CYS A 134 -8.70 6.64 -2.93
N ASN A 135 -9.83 5.95 -3.14
CA ASN A 135 -10.03 5.00 -4.25
C ASN A 135 -10.12 5.69 -5.64
N MET A 136 -9.97 7.01 -5.72
CA MET A 136 -10.08 7.76 -6.97
C MET A 136 -8.71 7.93 -7.62
N LYS A 137 -8.53 7.36 -8.82
CA LYS A 137 -7.32 7.57 -9.64
C LYS A 137 -7.32 9.00 -10.19
N CYS A 138 -6.72 9.94 -9.46
CA CYS A 138 -6.46 11.28 -9.97
C CYS A 138 -5.21 11.24 -10.87
N VAL A 139 -5.36 10.84 -12.13
CA VAL A 139 -4.28 10.97 -13.11
C VAL A 139 -4.12 12.46 -13.42
N LEU A 140 -3.06 13.08 -12.91
CA LEU A 140 -2.67 14.44 -13.32
C LEU A 140 -1.72 14.31 -14.51
N ASP A 141 -2.25 14.45 -15.74
CA ASP A 141 -1.46 14.39 -16.98
C ASP A 141 -0.34 15.46 -17.06
N SER A 142 -0.39 16.49 -16.22
CA SER A 142 0.54 17.63 -16.27
C SER A 142 1.87 17.39 -15.56
N ASN A 143 2.05 16.25 -14.85
CA ASN A 143 3.27 15.99 -14.07
C ASN A 143 3.77 14.55 -14.29
N PRO A 144 4.68 14.31 -15.25
CA PRO A 144 5.12 12.96 -15.62
C PRO A 144 5.77 12.21 -14.45
N MET A 145 6.43 12.94 -13.53
CA MET A 145 6.97 12.35 -12.32
C MET A 145 5.86 11.82 -11.42
N LEU A 146 4.84 12.63 -11.15
CA LEU A 146 3.69 12.20 -10.35
C LEU A 146 2.94 11.03 -11.01
N THR A 147 2.73 11.08 -12.33
CA THR A 147 2.11 9.98 -13.09
C THR A 147 2.90 8.68 -12.93
N CYS A 148 4.24 8.72 -13.01
CA CYS A 148 5.07 7.54 -12.76
C CYS A 148 4.91 7.03 -11.32
N LEU A 149 4.95 7.90 -10.31
CA LEU A 149 4.76 7.48 -8.92
C LEU A 149 3.40 6.82 -8.68
N GLN A 150 2.35 7.32 -9.32
CA GLN A 150 0.99 6.79 -9.23
C GLN A 150 0.83 5.37 -9.79
N THR A 151 1.78 4.90 -10.60
CA THR A 151 1.80 3.48 -11.04
C THR A 151 2.11 2.53 -9.88
N LYS A 152 2.86 2.98 -8.88
CA LYS A 152 3.17 2.23 -7.66
C LYS A 152 2.24 2.59 -6.49
N TRP A 153 1.94 3.88 -6.32
CA TRP A 153 1.12 4.40 -5.24
C TRP A 153 -0.04 5.24 -5.82
N PRO A 154 -1.19 4.62 -6.12
CA PRO A 154 -2.26 5.25 -6.90
C PRO A 154 -2.76 6.61 -6.37
N SER A 155 -2.71 6.79 -5.06
CA SER A 155 -3.21 7.96 -4.33
C SER A 155 -2.08 8.79 -3.68
N ILE A 156 -0.87 8.71 -4.24
CA ILE A 156 0.26 9.51 -3.75
C ILE A 156 0.16 10.97 -4.20
N GLU A 157 0.44 11.87 -3.27
CA GLU A 157 0.79 13.26 -3.56
C GLU A 157 2.23 13.52 -3.13
N VAL A 158 2.96 14.34 -3.89
CA VAL A 158 4.33 14.72 -3.55
C VAL A 158 4.52 16.22 -3.67
N ARG A 159 5.06 16.84 -2.61
CA ARG A 159 5.50 18.23 -2.58
C ARG A 159 7.01 18.29 -2.51
N TRP A 160 7.64 18.73 -3.59
CA TRP A 160 9.08 18.93 -3.65
C TRP A 160 9.47 20.20 -2.89
N HIS A 161 10.56 20.14 -2.11
CA HIS A 161 11.09 21.30 -1.39
C HIS A 161 11.83 22.28 -2.31
N SER A 162 12.19 21.82 -3.52
CA SER A 162 12.74 22.64 -4.60
C SER A 162 11.62 23.46 -5.28
N ALA A 163 11.94 24.68 -5.74
CA ALA A 163 11.02 25.53 -6.50
C ALA A 163 10.58 24.91 -7.85
N LEU A 164 11.30 23.88 -8.31
CA LEU A 164 11.00 23.13 -9.54
C LEU A 164 10.74 21.66 -9.22
N THR A 165 9.68 21.12 -9.79
CA THR A 165 9.41 19.68 -9.84
C THR A 165 10.53 18.96 -10.60
N PRO A 166 11.04 17.83 -10.10
CA PRO A 166 12.05 17.04 -10.80
C PRO A 166 11.54 16.58 -12.16
N SER A 167 12.38 16.69 -13.18
CA SER A 167 12.11 16.13 -14.50
C SER A 167 12.59 14.68 -14.58
N LEU A 168 11.84 13.88 -15.34
CA LEU A 168 12.30 12.57 -15.79
C LEU A 168 13.17 12.67 -17.08
N ASN A 169 13.37 13.88 -17.61
CA ASN A 169 14.16 14.22 -18.80
C ASN A 169 15.33 15.18 -18.49
#